data_AF-C6IHY2-F1
#
_entry.id   AF-C6IHY2-F1
#
_cell.length_a   1.000
_cell.length_b   1.000
_cell.length_c   1.000
_cell.angle_alpha   90.00
_cell.angle_beta   90.00
_cell.angle_gamma   90.00
#
_symmetry.space_group_name_H-M   'P 1'
#
loop_
_entity.id
_entity.type
_entity.pdbx_description
1 polymer ?
#
loop_
_entity_poly.entity_id
_entity_poly.type
_entity_poly.pdbx_seq_one_letter_code
_entity_poly.pdbx_strand_id
1 'polypeptide(L)'
;MLQIIFLNIGLCVILLAIAFVFKKYARVILWSSAITLFVGTLLLVGLGIVNPVSDNETGSSEFWGTIMFLISAAALVIGAEILREKNIMNVEEVVSVDAEIILSETLDTELARKVFAKAIEAGYMKEDGTHYKWNESKVLLAYMCGRIYCGDKPIPSKFDDKGSWKFGETFFPDTELNNLFDISGLGQSRQNRKDLAVPVKSTEIDKFFE
;
A
#
# COMPACT_ATOMS: atom_id res chain seq x y z
N MET A 1 -26.18 -25.73 -32.75
CA MET A 1 -25.34 -24.53 -32.95
C MET A 1 -25.81 -23.38 -32.05
N LEU A 2 -26.95 -22.72 -32.33
CA LEU A 2 -27.43 -21.56 -31.56
C LEU A 2 -27.64 -21.84 -30.05
N GLN A 3 -28.21 -22.98 -29.69
CA GLN A 3 -28.44 -23.33 -28.27
C GLN A 3 -27.14 -23.46 -27.46
N ILE A 4 -26.08 -24.01 -28.05
CA ILE A 4 -24.76 -24.15 -27.40
C ILE A 4 -24.12 -22.76 -27.18
N ILE A 5 -24.28 -21.86 -28.16
CA ILE A 5 -23.79 -20.49 -28.09
C ILE A 5 -24.51 -19.71 -26.99
N PHE A 6 -25.85 -19.77 -26.95
CA PHE A 6 -26.63 -19.09 -25.91
C PHE A 6 -26.32 -19.62 -24.50
N LEU A 7 -26.08 -20.93 -24.37
CA LEU A 7 -25.68 -21.54 -23.09
C LEU A 7 -24.30 -21.05 -22.63
N ASN A 8 -23.32 -21.00 -23.53
CA ASN A 8 -21.97 -20.51 -23.23
C ASN A 8 -21.98 -19.02 -22.84
N ILE A 9 -22.71 -18.19 -23.60
CA ILE A 9 -22.85 -16.76 -23.27
C ILE A 9 -23.56 -16.59 -21.92
N GLY A 10 -24.63 -17.33 -21.66
CA GLY A 10 -25.33 -17.31 -20.37
C GLY A 10 -24.42 -17.68 -19.21
N LEU A 11 -23.61 -18.73 -19.36
CA LEU A 11 -22.63 -19.14 -18.36
C LEU A 11 -21.59 -18.04 -18.10
N CYS A 12 -21.06 -17.41 -19.15
CA CYS A 12 -20.12 -16.31 -19.03
C CYS A 12 -20.72 -15.11 -18.30
N VAL A 13 -21.97 -14.74 -18.61
CA VAL A 13 -22.67 -13.62 -17.94
C VAL A 13 -22.88 -13.92 -16.45
N ILE A 14 -23.24 -15.14 -16.09
CA ILE A 14 -23.38 -15.55 -14.68
C ILE A 14 -22.03 -15.45 -13.95
N LEU A 15 -20.95 -15.93 -14.56
CA LEU A 15 -19.60 -15.84 -13.97
C LEU A 15 -19.16 -14.38 -13.77
N LEU A 16 -19.48 -13.49 -14.72
CA LEU A 16 -19.22 -12.06 -14.59
C LEU A 16 -20.07 -11.42 -13.47
N ALA A 17 -21.34 -11.81 -13.34
CA ALA A 17 -22.21 -11.32 -12.27
C ALA A 17 -21.71 -11.78 -10.88
N ILE A 18 -21.27 -13.04 -10.76
CA ILE A 18 -20.66 -13.56 -9.53
C ILE A 18 -19.37 -12.80 -9.22
N ALA A 19 -18.50 -12.59 -10.21
CA ALA A 19 -17.28 -11.81 -10.03
C ALA A 19 -17.59 -10.36 -9.60
N PHE A 20 -18.67 -9.76 -10.12
CA PHE A 20 -19.11 -8.43 -9.72
C PHE A 20 -19.58 -8.38 -8.26
N VAL A 21 -20.41 -9.34 -7.83
CA VAL A 21 -20.89 -9.44 -6.44
C VAL A 21 -19.73 -9.67 -5.48
N PHE A 22 -18.79 -10.54 -5.84
CA PHE A 22 -17.63 -10.87 -5.00
C PHE A 22 -16.39 -10.08 -5.41
N LYS A 23 -16.48 -8.75 -5.41
CA LYS A 23 -15.42 -7.82 -5.87
C LYS A 23 -14.03 -8.12 -5.30
N LYS A 24 -13.93 -8.60 -4.06
CA LYS A 24 -12.66 -9.01 -3.41
C LYS A 24 -12.00 -10.24 -4.03
N TYR A 25 -12.79 -11.18 -4.53
CA TYR A 25 -12.31 -12.45 -5.10
C TYR A 25 -12.49 -12.53 -6.62
N ALA A 26 -13.02 -11.47 -7.25
CA ALA A 26 -13.35 -11.41 -8.66
C ALA A 26 -12.21 -11.89 -9.58
N ARG A 27 -10.97 -11.47 -9.31
CA ARG A 27 -9.78 -11.92 -10.06
C ARG A 27 -9.58 -13.43 -9.94
N VAL A 28 -9.63 -13.96 -8.72
CA VAL A 28 -9.43 -15.40 -8.46
C VAL A 28 -10.55 -16.22 -9.10
N ILE A 29 -11.79 -15.75 -9.04
CA ILE A 29 -12.96 -16.40 -9.65
C ILE A 29 -12.80 -16.45 -11.17
N LEU A 30 -12.43 -15.35 -11.82
CA LEU A 30 -12.27 -15.30 -13.28
C LEU A 30 -11.11 -16.18 -13.76
N TRP A 31 -9.96 -16.14 -13.08
CA TRP A 31 -8.81 -17.01 -13.40
C TRP A 31 -9.13 -18.50 -13.18
N SER A 32 -9.78 -18.84 -12.06
CA SER A 32 -10.14 -20.23 -11.76
C SER A 32 -11.15 -20.77 -12.77
N SER A 33 -12.12 -19.96 -13.17
CA SER A 33 -13.10 -20.33 -14.19
C SER A 33 -12.45 -20.51 -15.56
N ALA A 34 -11.57 -19.59 -15.98
CA ALA A 34 -10.85 -19.72 -17.25
C ALA A 34 -9.99 -20.98 -17.31
N ILE A 35 -9.24 -21.28 -16.24
CA ILE A 35 -8.43 -22.51 -16.16
C ILE A 35 -9.32 -23.75 -16.19
N THR A 36 -10.43 -23.75 -15.46
CA THR A 36 -11.37 -24.88 -15.42
C THR A 36 -11.99 -25.12 -16.80
N LEU A 37 -12.40 -24.07 -17.51
CA LEU A 37 -12.93 -24.17 -18.87
C LEU A 37 -11.86 -24.69 -19.85
N PHE A 38 -10.62 -24.19 -19.75
CA PHE A 38 -9.53 -24.61 -20.62
C PHE A 38 -9.12 -26.07 -20.40
N VAL A 39 -8.88 -26.47 -19.15
CA VAL A 39 -8.51 -27.85 -18.80
C VAL A 39 -9.66 -28.81 -19.08
N GLY A 40 -10.90 -28.42 -18.75
CA GLY A 40 -12.09 -29.23 -19.00
C GLY A 40 -12.29 -29.52 -20.49
N THR A 41 -12.12 -28.51 -21.34
CA THR A 41 -12.22 -28.68 -22.80
C THR A 41 -11.11 -29.57 -23.36
N LEU A 42 -9.86 -29.41 -22.90
CA LEU A 42 -8.76 -30.29 -23.29
C LEU A 42 -8.99 -31.75 -22.88
N LEU A 43 -9.51 -31.99 -21.67
CA LEU A 43 -9.83 -33.35 -21.21
C LEU A 43 -10.94 -34.00 -22.05
N LEU A 44 -12.00 -33.25 -22.39
CA LEU A 44 -13.08 -33.76 -23.23
C LEU A 44 -12.59 -34.16 -24.63
N VAL A 45 -11.66 -33.38 -25.20
CA VAL A 45 -11.01 -33.70 -26.47
C VAL A 45 -10.07 -34.90 -26.32
N GLY A 46 -9.22 -34.92 -25.29
CA GLY A 46 -8.23 -35.98 -25.07
C GLY A 46 -8.83 -37.35 -24.74
N LEU A 47 -10.01 -37.38 -24.11
CA LEU A 47 -10.77 -38.62 -23.85
C LEU A 47 -11.60 -39.08 -25.06
N GLY A 48 -11.61 -38.32 -26.16
CA GLY A 48 -12.39 -38.64 -27.36
C GLY A 48 -13.90 -38.47 -27.20
N ILE A 49 -14.35 -37.79 -26.15
CA ILE A 49 -15.78 -37.47 -25.92
C ILE A 49 -16.24 -36.40 -26.90
N VAL A 50 -15.36 -35.45 -27.22
CA VAL A 50 -15.57 -34.43 -28.26
C VAL A 50 -14.50 -34.66 -29.32
N ASN A 51 -14.91 -34.83 -30.58
CA ASN A 51 -13.95 -34.99 -31.68
C ASN A 51 -13.96 -33.74 -32.58
N PRO A 52 -13.12 -32.73 -32.28
CA PRO A 52 -13.03 -31.53 -33.11
C PRO A 52 -12.46 -31.83 -34.50
N VAL A 53 -11.82 -32.99 -34.70
CA VAL A 53 -11.22 -33.44 -35.97
C VAL A 53 -12.00 -34.66 -36.47
N SER A 54 -13.25 -34.44 -36.87
CA SER A 54 -14.05 -35.44 -37.60
C SER A 54 -13.82 -35.31 -39.11
N ASP A 55 -14.04 -36.39 -39.85
CA ASP A 55 -13.80 -36.50 -41.30
C ASP A 55 -14.59 -35.49 -42.17
N ASN A 56 -15.48 -34.70 -41.58
CA ASN A 56 -16.20 -33.61 -42.25
C ASN A 56 -15.60 -32.25 -41.87
N GLU A 57 -14.92 -31.65 -42.85
CA GLU A 57 -14.29 -30.33 -42.85
C GLU A 57 -15.09 -29.25 -42.10
N THR A 58 -14.40 -28.50 -41.22
CA THR A 58 -14.61 -27.09 -40.79
C THR A 58 -16.03 -26.59 -40.42
N GLY A 59 -17.05 -27.44 -40.46
CA GLY A 59 -18.47 -27.10 -40.24
C GLY A 59 -19.13 -27.93 -39.14
N SER A 60 -18.38 -28.83 -38.49
CA SER A 60 -18.88 -29.61 -37.36
C SER A 60 -19.13 -28.69 -36.15
N SER A 61 -20.27 -28.89 -35.47
CA SER A 61 -20.64 -28.11 -34.29
C SER A 61 -19.67 -28.29 -33.13
N GLU A 62 -18.96 -29.41 -33.11
CA GLU A 62 -17.97 -29.76 -32.10
C GLU A 62 -16.70 -28.92 -32.26
N PHE A 63 -16.19 -28.77 -33.49
CA PHE A 63 -15.03 -27.93 -33.80
C PHE A 63 -15.25 -26.46 -33.41
N TRP A 64 -16.35 -25.85 -33.88
CA TRP A 64 -16.69 -24.47 -33.53
C TRP A 64 -17.04 -24.30 -32.05
N GLY A 65 -17.63 -25.31 -31.42
CA GLY A 65 -17.87 -25.33 -29.99
C GLY A 65 -16.57 -25.21 -29.19
N THR A 66 -15.57 -26.04 -29.51
CA THR A 66 -14.26 -26.01 -28.85
C THR A 66 -13.56 -24.66 -29.03
N ILE A 67 -13.56 -24.09 -30.25
CA ILE A 67 -12.97 -22.77 -30.50
C ILE A 67 -13.65 -21.69 -29.66
N MET A 68 -14.98 -21.68 -29.59
CA MET A 68 -15.71 -20.68 -28.80
C MET A 68 -15.44 -20.80 -27.31
N PHE A 69 -15.29 -22.02 -26.76
CA PHE A 69 -14.91 -22.18 -25.36
C PHE A 69 -13.49 -21.65 -25.07
N LEU A 70 -12.55 -21.85 -25.99
CA LEU A 70 -11.19 -21.31 -25.86
C LEU A 70 -11.19 -19.77 -25.91
N ILE A 71 -11.95 -19.17 -26.84
CA ILE A 71 -12.12 -17.71 -26.93
C ILE A 71 -12.78 -17.17 -25.65
N SER A 72 -13.80 -17.84 -25.13
CA SER A 72 -14.44 -17.45 -23.86
C SER A 72 -13.47 -17.51 -22.68
N ALA A 73 -12.62 -18.54 -22.58
CA ALA A 73 -11.61 -18.63 -21.55
C ALA A 73 -10.60 -17.47 -21.63
N ALA A 74 -10.15 -17.13 -22.84
CA ALA A 74 -9.27 -15.98 -23.07
C ALA A 74 -9.94 -14.65 -22.68
N ALA A 75 -11.22 -14.45 -23.02
CA ALA A 75 -11.98 -13.26 -22.65
C ALA A 75 -12.11 -13.10 -21.13
N LEU A 76 -12.30 -14.19 -20.38
CA LEU A 76 -12.34 -14.16 -18.91
C LEU A 76 -10.99 -13.76 -18.30
N VAL A 77 -9.87 -14.21 -18.87
CA VAL A 77 -8.52 -13.80 -18.43
C VAL A 77 -8.27 -12.32 -18.69
N ILE A 78 -8.62 -11.83 -19.89
CA ILE A 78 -8.51 -10.40 -20.24
C ILE A 78 -9.39 -9.57 -19.30
N GLY A 79 -10.62 -9.99 -19.02
CA GLY A 79 -11.50 -9.34 -18.06
C GLY A 79 -10.92 -9.30 -16.65
N ALA A 80 -10.24 -10.36 -16.21
CA ALA A 80 -9.56 -10.40 -14.92
C ALA A 80 -8.39 -9.41 -14.83
N GLU A 81 -7.69 -9.19 -15.94
CA GLU A 81 -6.54 -8.29 -16.01
C GLU A 81 -6.97 -6.81 -16.07
N ILE A 82 -8.00 -6.49 -16.86
CA ILE A 82 -8.62 -5.15 -16.87
C ILE A 82 -9.14 -4.78 -15.48
N LEU A 83 -9.68 -5.77 -14.73
CA LEU A 83 -10.11 -5.55 -13.36
C LEU A 83 -8.91 -5.27 -12.42
N ARG A 84 -7.74 -5.87 -12.67
CA ARG A 84 -6.52 -5.57 -11.92
C ARG A 84 -6.07 -4.14 -12.17
N GLU A 85 -6.02 -3.70 -13.43
CA GLU A 85 -5.63 -2.33 -13.79
C GLU A 85 -6.58 -1.31 -13.18
N LYS A 86 -7.90 -1.53 -13.27
CA LYS A 86 -8.88 -0.66 -12.59
C LYS A 86 -8.70 -0.63 -11.08
N ASN A 87 -8.36 -1.76 -10.44
CA ASN A 87 -8.14 -1.79 -9.00
C ASN A 87 -6.83 -1.06 -8.62
N ILE A 88 -5.77 -1.19 -9.43
CA ILE A 88 -4.51 -0.43 -9.25
C ILE A 88 -4.77 1.06 -9.45
N MET A 89 -5.47 1.45 -10.52
CA MET A 89 -5.81 2.84 -10.80
C MET A 89 -6.73 3.44 -9.73
N ASN A 90 -7.72 2.70 -9.23
CA ASN A 90 -8.53 3.16 -8.08
C ASN A 90 -7.69 3.26 -6.81
N VAL A 91 -6.72 2.38 -6.59
CA VAL A 91 -5.79 2.49 -5.44
C VAL A 91 -4.89 3.71 -5.61
N GLU A 92 -4.35 3.97 -6.80
CA GLU A 92 -3.54 5.14 -7.11
C GLU A 92 -4.37 6.44 -6.99
N GLU A 93 -5.62 6.44 -7.47
CA GLU A 93 -6.56 7.55 -7.33
C GLU A 93 -6.90 7.81 -5.85
N VAL A 94 -7.16 6.76 -5.05
CA VAL A 94 -7.39 6.88 -3.59
C VAL A 94 -6.13 7.31 -2.83
N VAL A 95 -4.94 6.94 -3.29
CA VAL A 95 -3.65 7.42 -2.73
C VAL A 95 -3.37 8.87 -3.16
N SER A 96 -3.96 9.34 -4.26
CA SER A 96 -3.85 10.71 -4.77
C SER A 96 -4.95 11.66 -4.28
N VAL A 97 -5.90 11.19 -3.47
CA VAL A 97 -6.75 12.11 -2.70
C VAL A 97 -5.83 12.74 -1.67
N ASP A 98 -5.69 14.07 -1.71
CA ASP A 98 -4.99 14.88 -0.72
C ASP A 98 -5.39 14.46 0.70
N ALA A 99 -4.69 13.46 1.24
CA ALA A 99 -4.77 13.07 2.63
C ALA A 99 -3.98 14.14 3.37
N GLU A 100 -4.62 15.28 3.61
CA GLU A 100 -4.09 16.31 4.48
C GLU A 100 -3.64 15.63 5.76
N ILE A 101 -2.36 15.78 6.13
CA ILE A 101 -1.84 15.22 7.37
C ILE A 101 -2.47 16.01 8.51
N ILE A 102 -3.60 15.52 9.00
CA ILE A 102 -4.25 16.06 10.18
C ILE A 102 -3.42 15.60 11.38
N LEU A 103 -2.60 16.49 11.93
CA LEU A 103 -1.99 16.25 13.24
C LEU A 103 -3.11 15.96 14.25
N SER A 104 -2.96 14.89 15.03
CA SER A 104 -3.85 14.62 16.15
C SER A 104 -3.89 15.84 17.09
N GLU A 105 -5.03 16.11 17.72
CA GLU A 105 -5.22 17.23 18.66
C GLU A 105 -4.11 17.30 19.74
N THR A 106 -3.52 16.15 20.09
CA THR A 106 -2.39 16.06 21.04
C THR A 106 -1.04 16.50 20.46
N LEU A 107 -0.83 16.31 19.17
CA LEU A 107 0.40 16.67 18.46
C LEU A 107 0.32 18.05 17.83
N ASP A 108 -0.89 18.54 17.59
CA ASP A 108 -1.19 19.78 16.90
C ASP A 108 -0.91 21.01 17.77
N THR A 109 0.35 21.41 17.80
CA THR A 109 0.82 22.62 18.49
C THR A 109 1.43 23.58 17.48
N GLU A 110 1.34 24.90 17.75
CA GLU A 110 1.97 25.91 16.90
C GLU A 110 3.48 25.66 16.72
N LEU A 111 4.14 25.18 17.78
CA LEU A 111 5.55 24.81 17.75
C LEU A 111 5.80 23.60 16.82
N ALA A 112 4.97 22.55 16.91
CA ALA A 112 5.09 21.38 16.05
C ALA A 112 4.92 21.76 14.57
N ARG A 113 3.89 22.55 14.23
CA ARG A 113 3.66 23.03 12.86
C ARG A 113 4.86 23.81 12.31
N LYS A 114 5.39 24.77 13.09
CA LYS A 114 6.56 25.57 12.70
C LYS A 114 7.79 24.70 12.47
N VAL A 115 8.08 23.77 13.39
CA VAL A 115 9.28 22.92 13.32
C VAL A 115 9.17 21.89 12.19
N PHE A 116 8.00 21.29 12.00
CA PHE A 116 7.76 20.35 10.90
C PHE A 116 7.88 21.03 9.54
N ALA A 117 7.31 22.22 9.35
CA ALA A 117 7.47 22.97 8.10
C ALA A 117 8.94 23.23 7.77
N LYS A 118 9.73 23.71 8.74
CA LYS A 118 11.17 23.91 8.56
C LYS A 118 11.93 22.61 8.29
N ALA A 119 11.56 21.52 8.94
CA ALA A 119 12.18 20.21 8.72
C ALA A 119 11.86 19.64 7.32
N ILE A 120 10.68 19.92 6.77
CA ILE A 120 10.33 19.61 5.38
C ILE A 120 11.17 20.45 4.42
N GLU A 121 11.22 21.77 4.62
CA GLU A 121 12.02 22.69 3.80
C GLU A 121 13.52 22.32 3.79
N ALA A 122 14.05 21.88 4.94
CA ALA A 122 15.43 21.44 5.08
C ALA A 122 15.68 19.99 4.57
N GLY A 123 14.65 19.28 4.12
CA GLY A 123 14.75 17.93 3.55
C GLY A 123 14.91 16.80 4.58
N TYR A 124 14.69 17.07 5.87
CA TYR A 124 14.76 16.08 6.94
C TYR A 124 13.53 15.17 6.98
N MET A 125 12.39 15.67 6.53
CA MET A 125 11.13 14.93 6.44
C MET A 125 10.34 15.29 5.19
N LYS A 126 9.40 14.43 4.82
CA LYS A 126 8.46 14.66 3.73
C LYS A 126 7.10 14.05 4.03
N GLU A 127 6.07 14.58 3.40
CA GLU A 127 4.71 14.04 3.44
C GLU A 127 4.64 12.77 2.58
N ASP A 128 4.06 11.70 3.13
CA ASP A 128 3.91 10.39 2.47
C ASP A 128 2.51 9.84 2.79
N GLY A 129 1.50 10.39 2.10
CA GLY A 129 0.08 10.10 2.36
C GLY A 129 -0.32 10.56 3.77
N THR A 130 -0.72 9.62 4.63
CA THR A 130 -1.20 9.91 5.99
C THR A 130 -0.09 10.03 7.03
N HIS A 131 1.18 9.88 6.65
CA HIS A 131 2.32 9.85 7.57
C HIS A 131 3.45 10.76 7.08
N TYR A 132 4.35 11.13 7.99
CA TYR A 132 5.61 11.77 7.63
C TYR A 132 6.72 10.73 7.50
N LYS A 133 7.47 10.81 6.40
CA LYS A 133 8.69 10.03 6.23
C LYS A 133 9.89 10.83 6.70
N TRP A 134 10.58 10.30 7.71
CA TRP A 134 11.83 10.86 8.24
C TRP A 134 13.05 10.29 7.51
N ASN A 135 13.98 11.15 7.10
CA ASN A 135 15.12 10.78 6.25
C ASN A 135 16.43 10.52 7.03
N GLU A 136 16.46 10.83 8.33
CA GLU A 136 17.66 10.70 9.16
C GLU A 136 17.53 9.59 10.20
N SER A 137 18.45 9.52 11.17
CA SER A 137 18.40 8.51 12.23
C SER A 137 17.16 8.64 13.12
N LYS A 138 16.63 7.50 13.58
CA LYS A 138 15.52 7.43 14.56
C LYS A 138 15.85 8.20 15.86
N VAL A 139 17.11 8.20 16.26
CA VAL A 139 17.58 8.92 17.45
C VAL A 139 17.48 10.43 17.26
N LEU A 140 17.76 10.95 16.06
CA LEU A 140 17.61 12.37 15.74
C LEU A 140 16.13 12.79 15.68
N LEU A 141 15.26 11.93 15.14
CA LEU A 141 13.80 12.14 15.19
C LEU A 141 13.30 12.20 16.64
N ALA A 142 13.74 11.26 17.48
CA ALA A 142 13.38 11.21 18.89
C ALA A 142 13.83 12.48 19.63
N TYR A 143 14.98 13.04 19.26
CA TYR A 143 15.46 14.32 19.77
C TYR A 143 14.56 15.49 19.34
N MET A 144 14.25 15.61 18.05
CA MET A 144 13.34 16.65 17.55
C MET A 144 11.97 16.58 18.24
N CYS A 145 11.35 15.40 18.30
CA CYS A 145 10.06 15.21 18.97
C CYS A 145 10.14 15.48 20.48
N GLY A 146 11.23 15.10 21.14
CA GLY A 146 11.46 15.40 22.56
C GLY A 146 11.57 16.91 22.81
N ARG A 147 12.21 17.66 21.90
CA ARG A 147 12.28 19.12 21.97
C ARG A 147 10.89 19.77 21.79
N ILE A 148 10.08 19.26 20.86
CA ILE A 148 8.73 19.79 20.56
C ILE A 148 7.77 19.53 21.73
N TYR A 149 7.66 18.28 22.17
CA TYR A 149 6.58 17.84 23.07
C TYR A 149 7.02 17.69 24.53
N CYS A 150 8.29 17.34 24.77
CA CYS A 150 8.77 17.08 26.12
C CYS A 150 9.51 18.26 26.76
N GLY A 151 9.86 19.29 25.98
CA GLY A 151 10.70 20.39 26.44
C GLY A 151 12.16 20.00 26.62
N ASP A 152 12.62 18.96 25.92
CA ASP A 152 14.03 18.55 25.92
C ASP A 152 14.92 19.71 25.46
N LYS A 153 16.16 19.73 25.92
CA LYS A 153 17.16 20.75 25.54
C LYS A 153 18.57 20.17 25.49
N PRO A 154 19.42 20.66 24.57
CA PRO A 154 20.85 20.43 24.65
C PRO A 154 21.43 21.26 25.80
N ILE A 155 22.17 20.63 26.71
CA ILE A 155 23.02 21.36 27.66
C ILE A 155 24.41 21.48 27.02
N PRO A 156 24.93 22.70 26.78
CA PRO A 156 26.29 22.86 26.30
C PRO A 156 27.27 22.31 27.33
N SER A 157 28.19 21.47 26.88
CA SER A 157 29.33 21.05 27.70
C SER A 157 30.37 22.16 27.72
N LYS A 158 31.01 22.39 28.87
CA LYS A 158 32.14 23.34 28.98
C LYS A 158 33.45 22.75 28.42
N PHE A 159 33.47 21.45 28.10
CA PHE A 159 34.69 20.70 27.81
C PHE A 159 34.66 19.95 26.46
N ASP A 160 33.50 19.86 25.80
CA ASP A 160 33.31 19.17 24.51
C ASP A 160 32.30 19.97 23.67
N ASP A 161 32.49 19.98 22.34
CA ASP A 161 31.55 20.58 21.39
C ASP A 161 30.20 19.84 21.37
N LYS A 162 30.15 18.64 21.96
CA LYS A 162 28.95 17.83 22.09
C LYS A 162 28.24 18.13 23.40
N GLY A 163 27.12 18.84 23.31
CA GLY A 163 26.20 19.01 24.43
C GLY A 163 25.59 17.68 24.90
N SER A 164 25.10 17.65 26.14
CA SER A 164 24.33 16.51 26.66
C SER A 164 22.84 16.70 26.41
N TRP A 165 22.12 15.61 26.14
CA TRP A 165 20.68 15.63 25.94
C TRP A 165 19.98 15.62 27.31
N LYS A 166 19.45 16.78 27.72
CA LYS A 166 18.61 16.89 28.92
C LYS A 166 17.16 16.69 28.56
N PHE A 167 16.54 15.75 29.25
CA PHE A 167 15.12 15.47 29.09
C PHE A 167 14.32 16.52 29.84
N GLY A 168 13.25 17.02 29.22
CA GLY A 168 12.26 17.81 29.90
C GLY A 168 11.30 16.95 30.72
N GLU A 169 10.37 17.62 31.40
CA GLU A 169 9.51 17.02 32.43
C GLU A 169 8.18 16.49 31.88
N THR A 170 7.83 16.84 30.63
CA THR A 170 6.54 16.48 30.02
C THR A 170 6.58 15.07 29.44
N PHE A 171 5.42 14.39 29.46
CA PHE A 171 5.25 13.05 28.90
C PHE A 171 5.53 13.01 27.38
N PHE A 172 6.17 11.94 26.91
CA PHE A 172 6.47 11.75 25.50
C PHE A 172 5.31 11.00 24.81
N PRO A 173 4.61 11.59 23.83
CA PRO A 173 3.48 10.98 23.15
C PRO A 173 3.94 9.91 22.15
N ASP A 174 4.45 8.78 22.68
CA ASP A 174 5.11 7.74 21.89
C ASP A 174 4.16 7.11 20.88
N THR A 175 2.93 6.79 21.28
CA THR A 175 1.94 6.13 20.41
C THR A 175 1.57 7.00 19.22
N GLU A 176 1.26 8.27 19.45
CA GLU A 176 0.84 9.20 18.43
C GLU A 176 1.98 9.53 17.46
N LEU A 177 3.20 9.70 17.97
CA LEU A 177 4.38 9.93 17.13
C LEU A 177 4.77 8.70 16.32
N ASN A 178 4.69 7.51 16.92
CA ASN A 178 4.93 6.26 16.21
C ASN A 178 3.95 6.09 15.04
N ASN A 179 2.68 6.42 15.25
CA ASN A 179 1.69 6.44 14.17
C ASN A 179 2.03 7.52 13.13
N LEU A 180 2.30 8.76 13.56
CA LEU A 180 2.57 9.89 12.66
C LEU A 180 3.74 9.64 11.69
N PHE A 181 4.78 8.93 12.14
CA PHE A 181 5.97 8.65 11.34
C PHE A 181 6.05 7.22 10.79
N ASP A 182 5.04 6.37 11.03
CA ASP A 182 5.04 4.93 10.74
C ASP A 182 6.31 4.21 11.26
N ILE A 183 6.66 4.49 12.51
CA ILE A 183 7.86 3.97 13.18
C ILE A 183 7.47 3.36 14.52
N SER A 184 8.16 2.32 14.98
CA SER A 184 7.99 1.78 16.33
C SER A 184 9.13 2.14 17.28
N GLY A 185 8.81 2.32 18.57
CA GLY A 185 9.79 2.44 19.64
C GLY A 185 10.58 3.76 19.63
N LEU A 186 9.97 4.85 19.17
CA LEU A 186 10.60 6.18 19.19
C LEU A 186 10.90 6.64 20.63
N GLY A 187 9.96 6.42 21.55
CA GLY A 187 10.09 6.71 22.98
C GLY A 187 11.22 5.90 23.62
N GLN A 188 11.39 4.62 23.25
CA GLN A 188 12.53 3.82 23.70
C GLN A 188 13.85 4.37 23.14
N SER A 189 13.87 4.79 21.87
CA SER A 189 15.03 5.42 21.25
C SER A 189 15.44 6.70 21.98
N ARG A 190 14.47 7.49 22.46
CA ARG A 190 14.72 8.61 23.37
C ARG A 190 15.30 8.10 24.69
N GLN A 191 14.59 7.23 25.42
CA GLN A 191 14.99 6.76 26.76
C GLN A 191 16.42 6.18 26.82
N ASN A 192 16.84 5.45 25.79
CA ASN A 192 18.19 4.88 25.68
C ASN A 192 19.31 5.93 25.61
N ARG A 193 18.97 7.20 25.37
CA ARG A 193 19.90 8.33 25.25
C ARG A 193 19.86 9.27 26.46
N LYS A 194 19.16 8.89 27.53
CA LYS A 194 19.10 9.69 28.75
C LYS A 194 20.52 9.95 29.28
N ASP A 195 20.83 11.22 29.53
CA ASP A 195 22.12 11.68 30.04
C ASP A 195 23.33 11.41 29.12
N LEU A 196 23.10 11.00 27.86
CA LEU A 196 24.13 10.84 26.84
C LEU A 196 24.30 12.12 26.02
N ALA A 197 25.37 12.17 25.22
CA ALA A 197 25.60 13.24 24.25
C ALA A 197 24.40 13.37 23.29
N VAL A 198 24.15 14.58 22.81
CA VAL A 198 23.14 14.83 21.78
C VAL A 198 23.44 14.07 20.48
N PRO A 199 22.42 13.76 19.66
CA PRO A 199 22.63 13.04 18.40
C PRO A 199 23.42 13.87 17.38
N VAL A 200 24.05 13.21 16.41
CA VAL A 200 24.71 13.90 15.29
C VAL A 200 23.68 14.70 14.50
N LYS A 201 24.02 15.92 14.07
CA LYS A 201 23.12 16.93 13.45
C LYS A 201 22.08 17.56 14.38
N SER A 202 22.18 17.36 15.71
CA SER A 202 21.26 18.02 16.65
C SER A 202 21.29 19.54 16.55
N THR A 203 22.47 20.12 16.27
CA THR A 203 22.64 21.57 16.08
C THR A 203 21.88 22.11 14.87
N GLU A 204 21.66 21.30 13.84
CA GLU A 204 20.83 21.68 12.69
C GLU A 204 19.34 21.65 13.06
N ILE A 205 18.92 20.63 13.81
CA ILE A 205 17.56 20.54 14.37
C ILE A 205 17.28 21.71 15.32
N ASP A 206 18.26 22.12 16.12
CA ASP A 206 18.11 23.21 17.09
C ASP A 206 17.75 24.54 16.41
N LYS A 207 18.23 24.78 15.18
CA LYS A 207 17.89 25.97 14.36
C LYS A 207 16.41 26.02 13.95
N PHE A 208 15.71 24.89 13.98
CA PHE A 208 14.28 24.87 13.66
C PHE A 208 13.45 25.54 14.77
N PHE A 209 13.96 25.58 16.00
CA PHE A 209 13.28 26.15 17.16
C PHE A 209 13.49 27.65 17.35
N GLU A 210 14.42 28.26 16.61
CA GLU A 210 14.65 29.72 16.55
C GLU A 210 13.54 30.42 15.73
#